data_AF-A0A369YJI8-F1
#
_entry.id   AF-A0A369YJI8-F1
#
_cell.length_a   1.000
_cell.length_b   1.000
_cell.length_c   1.000
_cell.angle_alpha   90.00
_cell.angle_beta   90.00
_cell.angle_gamma   90.00
#
_symmetry.space_group_name_H-M   'P 1'
#
loop_
_entity.id
_entity.type
_entity.pdbx_description
1 polymer ?
#
loop_
_entity_poly.entity_id
_entity_poly.type
_entity_poly.pdbx_seq_one_letter_code
_entity_poly.pdbx_strand_id
1 'polypeptide(L)'
;MHKFLLTALLASLSTSAFALFPVQTDWQANHLQGKVKSVISHSEDNPEAAEGEVVTNDVRQFYNEQGFLIKTEEIAQESEYSDKTTANYRYDQNNRLEEIRYDIYKETHGRLYHYQENSDGSGVILEITYVGKKPKKPNFQEDYVKRVYDKDGKLISEDVSYAGMLDGHAQKFHYKDDKLIKACDFDDNGKESNCETYRYLENGNFVNNTSFNNGRADFTYDKNHNELKREIFDQHGKLEETLTTRHKFDQHGNVIESIMYDEKGIWLNKTTKKYEYYQ
;
A
#
# COMPACT_ATOMS: atom_id res chain seq x y z
N MET A 1 44.56 2.78 -40.53
CA MET A 1 44.70 1.73 -39.49
C MET A 1 43.29 1.21 -39.18
N HIS A 2 43.12 -0.12 -39.21
CA HIS A 2 41.95 -1.00 -38.92
C HIS A 2 40.51 -0.42 -39.01
N LYS A 3 39.67 -0.79 -40.00
CA LYS A 3 38.93 -2.05 -40.28
C LYS A 3 37.70 -2.34 -39.36
N PHE A 4 36.56 -2.63 -40.04
CA PHE A 4 35.24 -3.17 -39.61
C PHE A 4 34.25 -2.15 -38.99
N LEU A 5 33.10 -1.77 -39.57
CA LEU A 5 32.04 -2.45 -40.37
C LEU A 5 31.28 -3.52 -39.57
N LEU A 6 30.14 -3.14 -38.96
CA LEU A 6 28.84 -3.82 -39.20
C LEU A 6 27.68 -3.08 -38.53
N THR A 7 26.70 -2.77 -39.37
CA THR A 7 25.30 -2.48 -39.10
C THR A 7 24.64 -3.66 -38.35
N ALA A 8 23.84 -3.37 -37.32
CA ALA A 8 22.69 -4.20 -36.94
C ALA A 8 21.69 -3.36 -36.15
N LEU A 9 20.73 -2.80 -36.90
CA LEU A 9 19.41 -2.49 -36.39
C LEU A 9 18.73 -3.83 -36.08
N LEU A 10 18.60 -4.17 -34.80
CA LEU A 10 17.59 -5.05 -34.23
C LEU A 10 17.09 -4.26 -33.02
N ALA A 11 16.04 -3.45 -33.11
CA ALA A 11 14.67 -3.96 -33.04
C ALA A 11 14.59 -5.44 -32.65
N SER A 12 15.04 -5.74 -31.43
CA SER A 12 14.15 -6.48 -30.55
C SER A 12 13.45 -5.43 -29.67
N LEU A 13 12.33 -4.90 -30.17
CA LEU A 13 11.13 -5.10 -29.38
C LEU A 13 11.13 -6.60 -29.12
N SER A 14 11.74 -7.04 -28.02
CA SER A 14 11.26 -8.28 -27.47
C SER A 14 9.79 -7.96 -27.27
N THR A 15 8.94 -8.65 -28.00
CA THR A 15 7.62 -9.02 -27.55
C THR A 15 7.79 -9.84 -26.26
N SER A 16 8.49 -9.30 -25.26
CA SER A 16 8.05 -9.44 -23.90
C SER A 16 6.73 -8.71 -23.96
N ALA A 17 5.65 -9.45 -23.82
CA ALA A 17 4.39 -8.84 -23.43
C ALA A 17 4.76 -7.71 -22.46
N PHE A 18 4.33 -6.47 -22.76
CA PHE A 18 4.10 -5.54 -21.68
C PHE A 18 3.35 -6.38 -20.64
N ALA A 19 3.94 -6.49 -19.45
CA ALA A 19 3.21 -7.03 -18.34
C ALA A 19 2.39 -5.85 -17.84
N LEU A 20 1.16 -6.15 -17.44
CA LEU A 20 0.07 -5.22 -17.17
C LEU A 20 0.47 -4.08 -16.22
N PHE A 21 1.52 -4.32 -15.43
CA PHE A 21 2.10 -3.37 -14.52
C PHE A 21 3.62 -3.46 -14.64
N PRO A 22 4.35 -2.33 -14.64
CA PRO A 22 5.72 -2.38 -14.13
C PRO A 22 5.60 -2.96 -12.71
N VAL A 23 6.13 -4.17 -12.51
CA VAL A 23 6.09 -4.82 -11.20
C VAL A 23 6.97 -4.00 -10.26
N GLN A 24 6.34 -3.12 -9.49
CA GLN A 24 7.00 -2.37 -8.44
C GLN A 24 7.31 -3.33 -7.29
N THR A 25 8.56 -3.36 -6.84
CA THR A 25 8.95 -4.19 -5.71
C THR A 25 8.43 -3.59 -4.41
N ASP A 26 8.24 -4.41 -3.39
CA ASP A 26 7.83 -3.92 -2.07
C ASP A 26 8.89 -2.99 -1.46
N TRP A 27 10.18 -3.13 -1.82
CA TRP A 27 11.19 -2.12 -1.50
C TRP A 27 10.87 -0.75 -2.09
N GLN A 28 10.51 -0.70 -3.38
CA GLN A 28 10.16 0.56 -4.05
C GLN A 28 8.86 1.14 -3.50
N ALA A 29 7.84 0.32 -3.28
CA ALA A 29 6.55 0.76 -2.75
C ALA A 29 6.65 1.32 -1.33
N ASN A 30 7.55 0.77 -0.51
CA ASN A 30 7.78 1.21 0.86
C ASN A 30 9.00 2.15 1.02
N HIS A 31 9.54 2.67 -0.09
CA HIS A 31 10.70 3.57 -0.13
C HIS A 31 11.94 3.05 0.65
N LEU A 32 12.12 1.72 0.70
CA LEU A 32 13.22 1.08 1.39
C LEU A 32 14.54 1.27 0.63
N GLN A 33 15.57 1.67 1.35
CA GLN A 33 16.90 1.92 0.83
C GLN A 33 17.80 0.69 0.99
N GLY A 34 18.52 0.30 -0.06
CA GLY A 34 19.37 -0.89 -0.05
C GLY A 34 18.58 -2.20 -0.19
N LYS A 35 19.30 -3.33 -0.14
CA LYS A 35 18.71 -4.67 -0.30
C LYS A 35 18.19 -5.20 1.03
N VAL A 36 17.08 -4.68 1.52
CA VAL A 36 16.49 -5.05 2.82
C VAL A 36 16.00 -6.50 2.78
N LYS A 37 16.60 -7.36 3.60
CA LYS A 37 16.18 -8.76 3.78
C LYS A 37 15.02 -8.89 4.76
N SER A 38 15.07 -8.16 5.88
CA SER A 38 13.98 -8.14 6.85
C SER A 38 13.91 -6.82 7.62
N VAL A 39 12.71 -6.53 8.12
CA VAL A 39 12.44 -5.39 9.01
C VAL A 39 11.69 -5.93 10.23
N ILE A 40 12.16 -5.59 11.42
CA ILE A 40 11.40 -5.77 12.66
C ILE A 40 11.01 -4.38 13.14
N SER A 41 9.72 -4.12 13.20
CA SER A 41 9.12 -2.87 13.68
C SER A 41 8.42 -3.13 15.00
N HIS A 42 8.70 -2.31 16.01
CA HIS A 42 8.01 -2.29 17.29
C HIS A 42 7.37 -0.92 17.47
N SER A 43 6.06 -0.88 17.68
CA SER A 43 5.30 0.33 17.96
C SER A 43 4.72 0.29 19.37
N GLU A 44 4.77 1.42 20.06
CA GLU A 44 4.23 1.60 21.42
C GLU A 44 3.55 2.97 21.55
N ASP A 45 2.44 3.00 22.29
CA ASP A 45 1.79 4.24 22.69
C ASP A 45 2.45 4.82 23.96
N ASN A 46 2.35 6.13 24.12
CA ASN A 46 2.75 6.78 25.37
C ASN A 46 1.74 6.44 26.47
N PRO A 47 2.13 5.70 27.53
CA PRO A 47 1.23 5.36 28.62
C PRO A 47 0.70 6.59 29.37
N GLU A 48 1.38 7.73 29.30
CA GLU A 48 0.97 8.98 29.95
C GLU A 48 0.00 9.82 29.09
N ALA A 49 -0.08 9.55 27.77
CA ALA A 49 -0.92 10.30 26.84
C ALA A 49 -2.03 9.45 26.19
N ALA A 50 -1.98 8.12 26.30
CA ALA A 50 -2.95 7.23 25.73
C ALA A 50 -4.33 7.40 26.40
N GLU A 51 -5.35 7.65 25.59
CA GLU A 51 -6.75 7.58 26.01
C GLU A 51 -7.26 6.14 25.84
N GLY A 52 -6.94 5.26 26.80
CA GLY A 52 -7.39 3.87 26.78
C GLY A 52 -6.30 2.87 27.18
N GLU A 53 -6.43 1.63 26.69
CA GLU A 53 -5.40 0.61 26.87
C GLU A 53 -4.18 0.93 26.01
N VAL A 54 -2.99 0.75 26.58
CA VAL A 54 -1.73 0.91 25.87
C VAL A 54 -1.54 -0.28 24.95
N VAL A 55 -1.40 -0.01 23.66
CA VAL A 55 -1.19 -1.06 22.65
C VAL A 55 0.28 -1.11 22.27
N THR A 56 0.79 -2.32 22.11
CA THR A 56 2.08 -2.55 21.45
C THR A 56 1.90 -3.46 20.25
N ASN A 57 2.62 -3.17 19.18
CA ASN A 57 2.57 -3.96 17.96
C ASN A 57 3.97 -4.28 17.44
N ASP A 58 4.25 -5.57 17.29
CA ASP A 58 5.46 -6.10 16.68
C ASP A 58 5.16 -6.62 15.28
N VAL A 59 5.68 -5.93 14.26
CA VAL A 59 5.56 -6.34 12.85
C VAL A 59 6.91 -6.76 12.31
N ARG A 60 6.99 -7.95 11.74
CA ARG A 60 8.16 -8.47 11.02
C ARG A 60 7.82 -8.62 9.55
N GLN A 61 8.63 -8.05 8.69
CA GLN A 61 8.50 -8.14 7.24
C GLN A 61 9.75 -8.81 6.68
N PHE A 62 9.58 -9.74 5.75
CA PHE A 62 10.67 -10.47 5.10
C PHE A 62 10.55 -10.31 3.61
N TYR A 63 11.66 -10.01 2.94
CA TYR A 63 11.73 -9.79 1.51
C TYR A 63 12.60 -10.85 0.86
N ASN A 64 12.41 -11.11 -0.43
CA ASN A 64 13.38 -11.85 -1.24
C ASN A 64 14.47 -10.92 -1.80
N GLU A 65 15.49 -11.49 -2.47
CA GLU A 65 16.60 -10.71 -3.04
C GLU A 65 16.21 -9.76 -4.17
N GLN A 66 15.03 -9.98 -4.76
CA GLN A 66 14.43 -9.10 -5.76
C GLN A 66 13.63 -7.95 -5.13
N GLY A 67 13.42 -7.97 -3.81
CA GLY A 67 12.74 -6.92 -3.06
C GLY A 67 11.24 -7.08 -2.90
N PHE A 68 10.71 -8.28 -3.14
CA PHE A 68 9.30 -8.62 -2.91
C PHE A 68 9.08 -9.14 -1.50
N LEU A 69 8.02 -8.70 -0.85
CA LEU A 69 7.58 -9.13 0.47
C LEU A 69 7.11 -10.58 0.39
N ILE A 70 7.80 -11.50 1.07
CA ILE A 70 7.47 -12.94 1.05
C ILE A 70 6.74 -13.40 2.30
N LYS A 71 6.86 -12.66 3.41
CA LYS A 71 6.22 -13.00 4.67
C LYS A 71 6.03 -11.76 5.55
N THR A 72 4.92 -11.71 6.27
CA THR A 72 4.73 -10.86 7.43
C THR A 72 4.37 -11.67 8.66
N GLU A 73 4.82 -11.22 9.81
CA GLU A 73 4.33 -11.68 11.12
C GLU A 73 3.96 -10.45 11.92
N GLU A 74 2.75 -10.41 12.45
CA GLU A 74 2.26 -9.33 13.30
C GLU A 74 1.87 -9.92 14.64
N ILE A 75 2.32 -9.28 15.72
CA ILE A 75 1.93 -9.59 17.08
C ILE A 75 1.37 -8.31 17.68
N ALA A 76 0.04 -8.22 17.72
CA ALA A 76 -0.66 -7.17 18.44
C ALA A 76 -0.82 -7.63 19.89
N GLN A 77 -0.37 -6.80 20.83
CA GLN A 77 -0.53 -7.03 22.25
C GLN A 77 -1.32 -5.90 22.89
N GLU A 78 -2.46 -6.27 23.46
CA GLU A 78 -3.35 -5.42 24.22
C GLU A 78 -3.52 -6.07 25.60
N SER A 79 -3.00 -5.43 26.65
CA SER A 79 -3.07 -5.97 28.02
C SER A 79 -2.50 -7.41 28.11
N GLU A 80 -3.27 -8.38 28.62
CA GLU A 80 -2.91 -9.80 28.70
C GLU A 80 -3.18 -10.61 27.40
N TYR A 81 -3.79 -10.00 26.37
CA TYR A 81 -4.14 -10.67 25.12
C TYR A 81 -3.07 -10.42 24.05
N SER A 82 -2.69 -11.47 23.32
CA SER A 82 -1.71 -11.36 22.24
C SER A 82 -2.17 -12.14 21.02
N ASP A 83 -2.26 -11.45 19.89
CA ASP A 83 -2.70 -12.04 18.64
C ASP A 83 -1.59 -12.06 17.63
N LYS A 84 -1.28 -13.27 17.17
CA LYS A 84 -0.32 -13.48 16.11
C LYS A 84 -1.03 -13.73 14.79
N THR A 85 -0.78 -12.83 13.83
CA THR A 85 -1.10 -13.02 12.42
C THR A 85 0.16 -13.34 11.65
N THR A 86 0.11 -14.27 10.71
CA THR A 86 1.22 -14.53 9.78
C THR A 86 0.69 -14.59 8.38
N ALA A 87 1.19 -13.74 7.48
CA ALA A 87 0.88 -13.79 6.05
C ALA A 87 2.09 -14.28 5.25
N ASN A 88 1.86 -15.14 4.28
CA ASN A 88 2.85 -15.60 3.32
C ASN A 88 2.41 -15.18 1.92
N TYR A 89 3.35 -14.70 1.14
CA TYR A 89 3.10 -14.12 -0.18
C TYR A 89 3.78 -14.99 -1.21
N ARG A 90 3.06 -15.28 -2.29
CA ARG A 90 3.56 -16.07 -3.41
C ARG A 90 3.40 -15.30 -4.69
N TYR A 91 4.37 -15.46 -5.57
CA TYR A 91 4.43 -14.76 -6.84
C TYR A 91 4.50 -15.76 -7.99
N ASP A 92 3.97 -15.37 -9.14
CA ASP A 92 4.11 -16.12 -10.38
C ASP A 92 5.51 -15.91 -11.01
N GLN A 93 5.75 -16.55 -12.17
CA GLN A 93 7.02 -16.47 -12.87
C GLN A 93 7.38 -15.06 -13.38
N ASN A 94 6.39 -14.16 -13.45
CA ASN A 94 6.55 -12.76 -13.84
C ASN A 94 6.66 -11.83 -12.62
N ASN A 95 6.83 -12.39 -11.41
CA ASN A 95 6.86 -11.67 -10.13
C ASN A 95 5.55 -10.94 -9.80
N ARG A 96 4.41 -11.39 -10.32
CA ARG A 96 3.09 -10.85 -9.94
C ARG A 96 2.54 -11.66 -8.77
N LEU A 97 1.91 -11.00 -7.82
CA LEU A 97 1.35 -11.63 -6.64
C LEU A 97 0.28 -12.66 -7.03
N GLU A 98 0.49 -13.93 -6.74
CA GLU A 98 -0.44 -15.03 -7.06
C GLU A 98 -1.37 -15.34 -5.88
N GLU A 99 -0.83 -15.30 -4.66
CA GLU A 99 -1.53 -15.71 -3.45
C GLU A 99 -0.97 -14.96 -2.23
N ILE A 100 -1.88 -14.49 -1.38
CA ILE A 100 -1.57 -14.19 0.03
C ILE A 100 -2.29 -15.23 0.87
N ARG A 101 -1.57 -15.92 1.74
CA ARG A 101 -2.15 -16.84 2.71
C ARG A 101 -1.85 -16.32 4.10
N TYR A 102 -2.87 -16.04 4.90
CA TYR A 102 -2.70 -15.54 6.25
C TYR A 102 -3.41 -16.41 7.29
N ASP A 103 -2.72 -16.66 8.41
CA ASP A 103 -3.23 -17.46 9.52
C ASP A 103 -3.56 -16.52 10.69
N ILE A 104 -4.81 -16.56 11.18
CA ILE A 104 -5.32 -15.75 12.31
C ILE A 104 -6.14 -16.67 13.23
N TYR A 105 -5.94 -16.63 14.54
CA TYR A 105 -6.71 -17.40 15.55
C TYR A 105 -6.96 -18.89 15.22
N LYS A 106 -6.00 -19.55 14.55
CA LYS A 106 -6.05 -20.95 14.07
C LYS A 106 -6.88 -21.20 12.81
N GLU A 107 -7.42 -20.16 12.18
CA GLU A 107 -8.01 -20.23 10.86
C GLU A 107 -7.01 -19.74 9.81
N THR A 108 -6.98 -20.45 8.68
CA THR A 108 -6.25 -20.01 7.49
C THR A 108 -7.25 -19.26 6.61
N HIS A 109 -6.86 -18.09 6.15
CA HIS A 109 -7.51 -17.38 5.08
C HIS A 109 -6.54 -17.23 3.91
N GLY A 110 -7.06 -16.92 2.73
CA GLY A 110 -6.20 -16.47 1.66
C GLY A 110 -6.92 -15.67 0.61
N ARG A 111 -6.09 -15.03 -0.22
CA ARG A 111 -6.46 -14.22 -1.36
C ARG A 111 -5.76 -14.79 -2.57
N LEU A 112 -6.48 -14.98 -3.66
CA LEU A 112 -5.93 -15.44 -4.93
C LEU A 112 -6.15 -14.37 -5.98
N TYR A 113 -5.12 -14.16 -6.80
CA TYR A 113 -5.11 -13.13 -7.81
C TYR A 113 -5.07 -13.74 -9.21
N HIS A 114 -5.80 -13.14 -10.13
CA HIS A 114 -5.79 -13.48 -11.54
C HIS A 114 -5.66 -12.21 -12.38
N TYR A 115 -4.82 -12.28 -13.41
CA TYR A 115 -4.43 -11.14 -14.23
C TYR A 115 -4.93 -11.33 -15.67
N GLN A 116 -5.62 -10.34 -16.20
CA GLN A 116 -6.14 -10.32 -17.57
C GLN A 116 -5.60 -9.11 -18.32
N GLU A 117 -4.62 -9.35 -19.19
CA GLU A 117 -3.88 -8.30 -19.88
C GLU A 117 -4.37 -8.06 -21.31
N ASN A 118 -4.52 -6.78 -21.67
CA ASN A 118 -4.75 -6.36 -23.04
C ASN A 118 -3.43 -6.05 -23.74
N SER A 119 -3.41 -6.14 -25.08
CA SER A 119 -2.21 -5.90 -25.88
C SER A 119 -1.65 -4.47 -25.80
N ASP A 120 -2.45 -3.51 -25.34
CA ASP A 120 -2.07 -2.11 -25.16
C ASP A 120 -1.46 -1.81 -23.79
N GLY A 121 -1.29 -2.83 -22.92
CA GLY A 121 -0.75 -2.72 -21.57
C GLY A 121 -1.80 -2.40 -20.50
N SER A 122 -3.07 -2.15 -20.88
CA SER A 122 -4.16 -2.04 -19.91
C SER A 122 -4.65 -3.43 -19.46
N GLY A 123 -5.55 -3.47 -18.48
CA GLY A 123 -6.15 -4.74 -18.07
C GLY A 123 -6.70 -4.77 -16.66
N VAL A 124 -6.87 -5.99 -16.15
CA VAL A 124 -7.67 -6.27 -14.95
C VAL A 124 -6.95 -7.21 -14.00
N ILE A 125 -7.03 -6.91 -12.70
CA ILE A 125 -6.74 -7.84 -11.61
C ILE A 125 -8.06 -8.28 -10.99
N LEU A 126 -8.28 -9.58 -10.89
CA LEU A 126 -9.36 -10.18 -10.12
C LEU A 126 -8.79 -10.80 -8.85
N GLU A 127 -9.39 -10.49 -7.71
CA GLU A 127 -9.06 -11.04 -6.40
C GLU A 127 -10.25 -11.83 -5.85
N ILE A 128 -10.02 -13.06 -5.40
CA ILE A 128 -10.99 -13.79 -4.58
C ILE A 128 -10.43 -14.10 -3.22
N THR A 129 -11.30 -14.24 -2.22
CA THR A 129 -10.96 -14.65 -0.87
C THR A 129 -11.42 -16.09 -0.59
N TYR A 130 -10.74 -16.79 0.32
CA TYR A 130 -11.18 -18.10 0.80
C TYR A 130 -10.83 -18.30 2.28
N VAL A 131 -11.56 -19.22 2.94
CA VAL A 131 -11.32 -19.66 4.32
C VAL A 131 -11.00 -21.15 4.33
N GLY A 132 -10.02 -21.54 5.14
CA GLY A 132 -9.52 -22.90 5.28
C GLY A 132 -8.66 -23.35 4.10
N LYS A 133 -9.13 -24.35 3.35
CA LYS A 133 -8.34 -24.97 2.27
C LYS A 133 -8.44 -24.16 0.98
N LYS A 134 -7.29 -23.88 0.38
CA LYS A 134 -7.20 -23.25 -0.95
C LYS A 134 -8.07 -24.00 -1.97
N PRO A 135 -8.95 -23.32 -2.73
CA PRO A 135 -9.76 -23.95 -3.75
C PRO A 135 -8.89 -24.50 -4.89
N LYS A 136 -9.19 -25.73 -5.34
CA LYS A 136 -8.49 -26.36 -6.48
C LYS A 136 -8.84 -25.70 -7.83
N LYS A 137 -10.04 -25.13 -7.92
CA LYS A 137 -10.56 -24.41 -9.09
C LYS A 137 -11.21 -23.10 -8.60
N PRO A 138 -10.42 -22.03 -8.45
CA PRO A 138 -10.91 -20.69 -8.12
C PRO A 138 -12.03 -20.23 -9.06
N ASN A 139 -13.10 -19.64 -8.54
CA ASN A 139 -14.17 -19.05 -9.34
C ASN A 139 -14.04 -17.52 -9.33
N PHE A 140 -13.62 -16.93 -10.44
CA PHE A 140 -13.50 -15.46 -10.61
C PHE A 140 -14.71 -14.86 -11.35
N GLN A 141 -15.90 -15.46 -11.22
CA GLN A 141 -17.12 -15.02 -11.93
C GLN A 141 -18.25 -14.54 -11.00
N GLU A 142 -18.24 -14.92 -9.73
CA GLU A 142 -19.33 -14.61 -8.78
C GLU A 142 -18.84 -13.65 -7.69
N ASP A 143 -17.93 -14.12 -6.84
CA ASP A 143 -17.43 -13.39 -5.68
C ASP A 143 -15.99 -12.95 -5.92
N TYR A 144 -15.78 -11.68 -6.29
CA TYR A 144 -14.45 -11.14 -6.56
C TYR A 144 -14.39 -9.63 -6.35
N VAL A 145 -13.18 -9.14 -6.05
CA VAL A 145 -12.81 -7.74 -6.24
C VAL A 145 -12.14 -7.61 -7.60
N LYS A 146 -12.57 -6.64 -8.39
CA LYS A 146 -12.03 -6.35 -9.72
C LYS A 146 -11.39 -4.97 -9.71
N ARG A 147 -10.12 -4.93 -10.09
CA ARG A 147 -9.37 -3.69 -10.26
C ARG A 147 -9.01 -3.52 -11.72
N VAL A 148 -9.45 -2.42 -12.33
CA VAL A 148 -9.21 -2.09 -13.73
C VAL A 148 -8.11 -1.05 -13.80
N TYR A 149 -7.16 -1.23 -14.71
CA TYR A 149 -6.03 -0.34 -14.86
C TYR A 149 -5.85 0.12 -16.30
N ASP A 150 -5.37 1.34 -16.47
CA ASP A 150 -5.00 1.88 -17.78
C ASP A 150 -3.63 1.35 -18.25
N LYS A 151 -3.27 1.71 -19.49
CA LYS A 151 -2.00 1.35 -20.13
C LYS A 151 -0.74 1.88 -19.43
N ASP A 152 -0.89 2.86 -18.54
CA ASP A 152 0.20 3.43 -17.76
C ASP A 152 0.28 2.81 -16.36
N GLY A 153 -0.55 1.79 -16.08
CA GLY A 153 -0.60 1.06 -14.82
C GLY A 153 -1.36 1.76 -13.71
N LYS A 154 -2.15 2.80 -14.01
CA LYS A 154 -2.95 3.52 -13.00
C LYS A 154 -4.26 2.80 -12.78
N LEU A 155 -4.66 2.66 -11.51
CA LEU A 155 -5.95 2.11 -11.12
C LEU A 155 -7.05 3.06 -11.61
N ILE A 156 -8.00 2.58 -12.39
CA ILE A 156 -9.11 3.37 -12.94
C ILE A 156 -10.41 3.10 -12.19
N SER A 157 -10.65 1.84 -11.84
CA SER A 157 -11.78 1.46 -10.99
C SER A 157 -11.47 0.26 -10.11
N GLU A 158 -12.15 0.21 -8.97
CA GLU A 158 -12.27 -0.98 -8.14
C GLU A 158 -13.76 -1.27 -7.95
N ASP A 159 -14.15 -2.51 -8.24
CA ASP A 159 -15.51 -3.00 -8.15
C ASP A 159 -15.53 -4.23 -7.26
N VAL A 160 -16.50 -4.31 -6.35
CA VAL A 160 -16.69 -5.50 -5.51
C VAL A 160 -17.96 -6.21 -5.95
N SER A 161 -17.82 -7.46 -6.38
CA SER A 161 -18.92 -8.34 -6.76
C SER A 161 -19.05 -9.43 -5.71
N TYR A 162 -20.23 -9.53 -5.08
CA TYR A 162 -20.62 -10.66 -4.25
C TYR A 162 -21.99 -11.19 -4.68
N ALA A 163 -22.18 -12.49 -4.64
CA ALA A 163 -23.46 -13.14 -4.90
C ALA A 163 -24.53 -12.60 -3.93
N GLY A 164 -25.54 -11.93 -4.48
CA GLY A 164 -26.64 -11.33 -3.71
C GLY A 164 -26.45 -9.85 -3.35
N MET A 165 -25.35 -9.21 -3.78
CA MET A 165 -25.19 -7.76 -3.70
C MET A 165 -26.09 -7.11 -4.77
N LEU A 166 -27.01 -6.25 -4.32
CA LEU A 166 -28.01 -5.60 -5.19
C LEU A 166 -27.44 -4.38 -5.93
N ASP A 167 -26.45 -3.71 -5.34
CA ASP A 167 -25.83 -2.49 -5.89
C ASP A 167 -24.32 -2.72 -5.94
N GLY A 168 -23.71 -2.71 -7.12
CA GLY A 168 -22.25 -2.78 -7.25
C GLY A 168 -21.62 -1.49 -6.74
N HIS A 169 -20.77 -1.56 -5.71
CA HIS A 169 -19.95 -0.40 -5.33
C HIS A 169 -18.75 -0.33 -6.27
N ALA A 170 -18.84 0.60 -7.22
CA ALA A 170 -17.76 0.90 -8.15
C ALA A 170 -17.05 2.18 -7.68
N GLN A 171 -15.84 2.05 -7.16
CA GLN A 171 -14.98 3.21 -6.91
C GLN A 171 -14.21 3.55 -8.18
N LYS A 172 -14.19 4.82 -8.60
CA LYS A 172 -13.37 5.29 -9.74
C LYS A 172 -12.32 6.30 -9.30
N PHE A 173 -11.19 6.25 -9.97
CA PHE A 173 -10.00 7.04 -9.65
C PHE A 173 -9.67 7.98 -10.81
N HIS A 174 -9.43 9.25 -10.48
CA HIS A 174 -9.19 10.31 -11.45
C HIS A 174 -7.81 10.92 -11.23
N TYR A 175 -7.06 11.06 -12.31
CA TYR A 175 -5.69 11.55 -12.28
C TYR A 175 -5.54 12.82 -13.11
N LYS A 176 -4.62 13.69 -12.70
CA LYS A 176 -4.13 14.83 -13.46
C LYS A 176 -2.62 14.91 -13.30
N ASP A 177 -1.89 15.02 -14.41
CA ASP A 177 -0.42 15.09 -14.41
C ASP A 177 0.22 13.95 -13.59
N ASP A 178 -0.27 12.72 -13.81
CA ASP A 178 0.12 11.47 -13.12
C ASP A 178 -0.17 11.40 -11.62
N LYS A 179 -0.92 12.36 -11.08
CA LYS A 179 -1.27 12.43 -9.66
C LYS A 179 -2.76 12.15 -9.46
N LEU A 180 -3.09 11.30 -8.48
CA LEU A 180 -4.48 11.03 -8.09
C LEU A 180 -5.08 12.31 -7.52
N ILE A 181 -6.16 12.83 -8.11
CA ILE A 181 -6.82 14.06 -7.64
C ILE A 181 -8.18 13.80 -7.01
N LYS A 182 -8.80 12.66 -7.33
CA LYS A 182 -10.13 12.32 -6.87
C LYS A 182 -10.37 10.81 -6.92
N ALA A 183 -11.00 10.24 -5.89
CA ALA A 183 -11.60 8.90 -5.91
C ALA A 183 -13.06 9.03 -5.49
N CYS A 184 -14.01 8.39 -6.17
CA CYS A 184 -15.43 8.51 -5.79
C CYS A 184 -16.16 7.18 -5.98
N ASP A 185 -17.22 7.01 -5.20
CA ASP A 185 -18.19 5.93 -5.39
C ASP A 185 -19.13 6.29 -6.54
N PHE A 186 -19.48 5.28 -7.33
CA PHE A 186 -20.48 5.36 -8.39
C PHE A 186 -21.54 4.30 -8.15
N ASP A 187 -22.81 4.71 -8.23
CA ASP A 187 -23.92 3.77 -8.29
C ASP A 187 -24.07 3.17 -9.70
N ASP A 188 -24.96 2.18 -9.85
CA ASP A 188 -25.24 1.49 -11.12
C ASP A 188 -25.79 2.43 -12.22
N ASN A 189 -26.32 3.60 -11.84
CA ASN A 189 -26.78 4.63 -12.78
C ASN A 189 -25.64 5.59 -13.19
N GLY A 190 -24.43 5.36 -12.67
CA GLY A 190 -23.25 6.19 -12.90
C GLY A 190 -23.27 7.51 -12.12
N LYS A 191 -24.09 7.64 -11.07
CA LYS A 191 -24.11 8.82 -10.22
C LYS A 191 -22.95 8.79 -9.23
N GLU A 192 -22.20 9.89 -9.20
CA GLU A 192 -21.06 10.10 -8.31
C GLU A 192 -21.51 10.43 -6.88
N SER A 193 -20.87 9.83 -5.89
CA SER A 193 -21.02 10.13 -4.45
C SER A 193 -19.73 9.82 -3.67
N ASN A 194 -19.68 10.19 -2.38
CA ASN A 194 -18.60 9.82 -1.44
C ASN A 194 -17.18 10.04 -2.02
N CYS A 195 -16.90 11.23 -2.52
CA CYS A 195 -15.61 11.50 -3.12
C CYS A 195 -14.53 11.75 -2.07
N GLU A 196 -13.31 11.33 -2.33
CA GLU A 196 -12.09 11.82 -1.72
C GLU A 196 -11.38 12.69 -2.74
N THR A 197 -10.80 13.80 -2.28
CA THR A 197 -10.08 14.74 -3.14
C THR A 197 -8.67 14.96 -2.61
N TYR A 198 -7.74 15.07 -3.54
CA TYR A 198 -6.32 15.06 -3.25
C TYR A 198 -5.64 16.20 -4.00
N ARG A 199 -4.78 16.94 -3.31
CA ARG A 199 -4.05 18.08 -3.88
C ARG A 199 -2.59 18.05 -3.45
N TYR A 200 -1.71 18.08 -4.44
CA TYR A 200 -0.26 18.12 -4.22
C TYR A 200 0.24 19.56 -4.31
N LEU A 201 1.08 19.96 -3.37
CA LEU A 201 1.69 21.28 -3.31
C LEU A 201 3.09 21.22 -3.97
N GLU A 202 3.55 22.36 -4.51
CA GLU A 202 4.84 22.44 -5.23
C GLU A 202 6.06 22.16 -4.33
N ASN A 203 5.92 22.39 -3.02
CA ASN A 203 6.97 22.18 -2.03
C ASN A 203 7.12 20.70 -1.58
N GLY A 204 6.42 19.76 -2.24
CA GLY A 204 6.43 18.35 -1.87
C GLY A 204 5.40 17.96 -0.80
N ASN A 205 4.66 18.92 -0.25
CA ASN A 205 3.55 18.65 0.65
C ASN A 205 2.35 18.06 -0.10
N PHE A 206 1.48 17.38 0.64
CA PHE A 206 0.26 16.80 0.12
C PHE A 206 -0.92 17.13 1.04
N VAL A 207 -2.05 17.48 0.43
CA VAL A 207 -3.30 17.75 1.12
C VAL A 207 -4.29 16.66 0.74
N ASN A 208 -4.76 15.93 1.76
CA ASN A 208 -5.84 14.97 1.64
C ASN A 208 -7.13 15.59 2.19
N ASN A 209 -8.21 15.51 1.42
CA ASN A 209 -9.53 15.95 1.82
C ASN A 209 -10.55 14.84 1.53
N THR A 210 -10.95 14.12 2.57
CA THR A 210 -12.04 13.15 2.54
C THR A 210 -13.37 13.91 2.49
N SER A 211 -14.18 13.74 1.43
CA SER A 211 -15.42 14.54 1.30
C SER A 211 -16.63 13.94 2.05
N PHE A 212 -17.61 14.83 2.26
CA PHE A 212 -18.89 14.67 2.96
C PHE A 212 -18.87 14.71 4.49
N ASN A 213 -18.15 15.69 5.08
CA ASN A 213 -18.31 16.20 6.48
C ASN A 213 -17.22 15.82 7.51
N ASN A 214 -16.11 15.19 7.11
CA ASN A 214 -15.13 14.65 8.07
C ASN A 214 -13.83 15.48 8.24
N GLY A 215 -13.70 16.61 7.54
CA GLY A 215 -12.57 17.53 7.70
C GLY A 215 -11.50 17.44 6.60
N ARG A 216 -10.32 18.00 6.86
CA ARG A 216 -9.16 18.03 5.95
C ARG A 216 -7.89 17.69 6.72
N ALA A 217 -6.93 17.02 6.09
CA ALA A 217 -5.60 16.83 6.65
C ALA A 217 -4.51 17.32 5.68
N ASP A 218 -3.62 18.19 6.18
CA ASP A 218 -2.45 18.67 5.45
C ASP A 218 -1.21 17.93 5.97
N PHE A 219 -0.41 17.37 5.07
CA PHE A 219 0.78 16.59 5.39
C PHE A 219 2.04 17.22 4.80
N THR A 220 3.10 17.28 5.61
CA THR A 220 4.45 17.69 5.21
C THR A 220 5.37 16.50 5.31
N TYR A 221 6.18 16.28 4.30
CA TYR A 221 7.12 15.16 4.22
C TYR A 221 8.55 15.65 4.05
N ASP A 222 9.51 14.82 4.44
CA ASP A 222 10.89 14.99 4.00
C ASP A 222 11.08 14.55 2.54
N LYS A 223 12.29 14.74 2.01
CA LYS A 223 12.66 14.36 0.64
C LYS A 223 12.55 12.85 0.34
N ASN A 224 12.45 12.02 1.37
CA ASN A 224 12.35 10.57 1.30
C ASN A 224 10.90 10.10 1.60
N HIS A 225 9.92 11.01 1.60
CA HIS A 225 8.51 10.74 1.88
C HIS A 225 8.20 10.26 3.30
N ASN A 226 9.04 10.59 4.28
CA ASN A 226 8.70 10.38 5.70
C ASN A 226 7.89 11.57 6.21
N GLU A 227 6.75 11.31 6.86
CA GLU A 227 5.89 12.36 7.42
C GLU A 227 6.63 13.14 8.52
N LEU A 228 6.66 14.47 8.40
CA LEU A 228 7.26 15.36 9.39
C LEU A 228 6.20 16.10 10.22
N LYS A 229 5.05 16.39 9.60
CA LYS A 229 3.97 17.16 10.22
C LYS A 229 2.64 16.79 9.59
N ARG A 230 1.60 16.76 10.42
CA ARG A 230 0.19 16.63 10.03
C ARG A 230 -0.66 17.68 10.73
N GLU A 231 -1.53 18.34 9.98
CA GLU A 231 -2.48 19.32 10.48
C GLU A 231 -3.88 18.87 10.13
N ILE A 232 -4.73 18.69 11.14
CA ILE A 232 -6.11 18.20 10.98
C ILE A 232 -7.07 19.37 11.19
N PHE A 233 -7.97 19.55 10.24
CA PHE A 233 -8.95 20.61 10.22
C PHE A 233 -10.36 20.01 10.24
N ASP A 234 -11.29 20.67 10.93
CA ASP A 234 -12.70 20.31 10.90
C ASP A 234 -13.34 20.58 9.52
N GLN A 235 -14.61 20.21 9.36
CA GLN A 235 -15.40 20.45 8.15
C GLN A 235 -15.56 21.94 7.78
N HIS A 236 -15.30 22.86 8.71
CA HIS A 236 -15.36 24.31 8.51
C HIS A 236 -13.98 24.94 8.25
N GLY A 237 -12.91 24.12 8.23
CA GLY A 237 -11.54 24.55 8.01
C GLY A 237 -10.84 25.12 9.25
N LYS A 238 -11.39 24.92 10.46
CA LYS A 238 -10.72 25.25 11.73
C LYS A 238 -9.69 24.18 12.05
N LEU A 239 -8.47 24.60 12.38
CA LEU A 239 -7.42 23.69 12.83
C LEU A 239 -7.81 23.11 14.19
N GLU A 240 -7.91 21.78 14.26
CA GLU A 240 -8.23 21.04 15.48
C GLU A 240 -6.98 20.41 16.10
N GLU A 241 -6.04 19.94 15.28
CA GLU A 241 -4.86 19.23 15.77
C GLU A 241 -3.62 19.50 14.90
N THR A 242 -2.46 19.60 15.54
CA THR A 242 -1.15 19.59 14.88
C THR A 242 -0.27 18.52 15.50
N LEU A 243 0.23 17.63 14.66
CA LEU A 243 1.14 16.55 15.02
C LEU A 243 2.48 16.77 14.33
N THR A 244 3.57 16.53 15.04
CA THR A 244 4.93 16.57 14.48
C THR A 244 5.64 15.27 14.71
N THR A 245 6.42 14.83 13.73
CA THR A 245 7.12 13.54 13.80
C THR A 245 8.62 13.74 13.62
N ARG A 246 9.41 13.10 14.48
CA ARG A 246 10.88 13.13 14.41
C ARG A 246 11.41 11.75 14.09
N HIS A 247 12.33 11.71 13.12
CA HIS A 247 12.93 10.47 12.62
C HIS A 247 14.41 10.37 12.96
N LYS A 248 14.87 9.14 13.23
CA LYS A 248 16.28 8.74 13.15
C LYS A 248 16.44 7.73 12.03
N PHE A 249 17.61 7.73 11.39
CA PHE A 249 17.89 6.91 10.23
C PHE A 249 19.11 6.03 10.45
N ASP A 250 19.14 4.88 9.78
CA ASP A 250 20.36 4.10 9.65
C ASP A 250 21.30 4.63 8.55
N GLN A 251 22.42 3.95 8.33
CA GLN A 251 23.42 4.30 7.33
C GLN A 251 22.92 4.23 5.88
N HIS A 252 21.84 3.49 5.61
CA HIS A 252 21.23 3.40 4.28
C HIS A 252 20.18 4.49 4.05
N GLY A 253 19.78 5.21 5.12
CA GLY A 253 18.75 6.23 5.07
C GLY A 253 17.34 5.70 5.37
N ASN A 254 17.22 4.48 5.91
CA ASN A 254 15.94 3.94 6.38
C ASN A 254 15.64 4.41 7.81
N VAL A 255 14.37 4.70 8.11
CA VAL A 255 13.92 5.16 9.43
C VAL A 255 14.05 4.03 10.46
N ILE A 256 14.86 4.23 11.51
CA ILE A 256 15.03 3.29 12.64
C ILE A 256 14.27 3.71 13.90
N GLU A 257 13.85 4.96 13.99
CA GLU A 257 13.01 5.47 15.06
C GLU A 257 12.14 6.60 14.52
N SER A 258 10.85 6.58 14.84
CA SER A 258 9.87 7.62 14.56
C SER A 258 9.10 7.91 15.86
N ILE A 259 9.07 9.16 16.29
CA ILE A 259 8.30 9.60 17.46
C ILE A 259 7.37 10.72 17.03
N MET A 260 6.08 10.56 17.27
CA MET A 260 5.06 11.59 17.04
C MET A 260 4.84 12.39 18.32
N TYR A 261 4.59 13.68 18.17
CA TYR A 261 4.33 14.61 19.25
C TYR A 261 3.08 15.43 18.95
N ASP A 262 2.32 15.75 19.99
CA ASP A 262 1.26 16.75 19.94
C ASP A 262 1.82 18.18 19.86
N GLU A 263 0.93 19.16 19.78
CA GLU A 263 1.27 20.59 19.74
C GLU A 263 2.00 21.10 21.01
N LYS A 264 1.87 20.39 22.14
CA LYS A 264 2.52 20.71 23.42
C LYS A 264 3.90 20.07 23.55
N GLY A 265 4.27 19.22 22.59
CA GLY A 265 5.52 18.46 22.59
C GLY A 265 5.48 17.20 23.45
N ILE A 266 4.30 16.73 23.84
CA ILE A 266 4.10 15.44 24.48
C ILE A 266 4.19 14.37 23.38
N TRP A 267 5.03 13.36 23.57
CA TRP A 267 5.11 12.27 22.60
C TRP A 267 3.86 11.40 22.71
N LEU A 268 3.31 10.97 21.58
CA LEU A 268 2.05 10.23 21.52
C LEU A 268 2.28 8.76 21.24
N ASN A 269 3.05 8.47 20.19
CA ASN A 269 3.46 7.12 19.85
C ASN A 269 4.90 7.10 19.37
N LYS A 270 5.50 5.92 19.46
CA LYS A 270 6.86 5.66 19.03
C LYS A 270 6.91 4.36 18.24
N THR A 271 7.62 4.39 17.12
CA THR A 271 7.97 3.20 16.36
C THR A 271 9.48 3.08 16.25
N THR A 272 10.03 1.90 16.54
CA THR A 272 11.44 1.57 16.32
C THR A 272 11.56 0.46 15.30
N LYS A 273 12.58 0.52 14.44
CA LYS A 273 12.81 -0.46 13.38
C LYS A 273 14.24 -0.96 13.39
N LYS A 274 14.41 -2.26 13.13
CA LYS A 274 15.69 -2.91 12.90
C LYS A 274 15.68 -3.57 11.53
N TYR A 275 16.70 -3.30 10.75
CA TYR A 275 16.86 -3.80 9.39
C TYR A 275 17.95 -4.85 9.32
N GLU A 276 17.68 -5.93 8.60
CA GLU A 276 18.70 -6.86 8.10
C GLU A 276 18.81 -6.66 6.60
N TYR A 277 20.03 -6.66 6.06
CA TYR A 277 20.30 -6.48 4.64
C TYR A 277 20.92 -7.74 4.05
N TYR A 278 20.67 -7.98 2.75
CA TYR A 278 21.46 -8.91 1.97
C TYR A 278 22.90 -8.39 1.83
N GLN A 279 23.86 -9.32 1.81
CA GLN A 279 25.27 -9.04 1.53
C GLN A 279 25.51 -8.80 0.04
#